data_AF-A0A1I7MVU8-F1
#
_entry.id   AF-A0A1I7MVU8-F1
#
_cell.length_a   1.000
_cell.length_b   1.000
_cell.length_c   1.000
_cell.angle_alpha   90.00
_cell.angle_beta   90.00
_cell.angle_gamma   90.00
#
_symmetry.space_group_name_H-M   'P 1'
#
loop_
_entity.id
_entity.type
_entity.pdbx_description
1 polymer ?
#
loop_
_entity_poly.entity_id
_entity_poly.type
_entity_poly.pdbx_seq_one_letter_code
_entity_poly.pdbx_strand_id
1 'polypeptide(L)'
;MLRFVSIATLVAAFALSAVASYIACYVALVGLAILLVPGGGWRHALRPGGRELLLALLCVSLAAVLAGPLEPRNWLGPAVLLVPLLALGFPELARHAPRLAAPQAIAGMALFGTALGLAVGVYDILVSQADRAGVFNNPIHFSGLMVILGFICLVGFETVAGRWRHVFLAGPVLGVGGVLLSGSRGPFLAALALAVLFAPAILYWHRRDRWLWSSLAVLLVGLGAVLTISPLGPRAAGVLAELAAGFGAGNLTALDEGRSQMLGGAVQAFGQSPLWGYGWAGMMPAAEAFYPADSIFRGFDHLHADLANFAVLGGVLGLAAYGALLLAPILAMLAVKGANRRLAFVVGGTASLGYLVLGLTNSMFGLLPQTVLYAALMGWLFLLADRDEPKRA
;
A
#
# COMPACT_ATOMS: atom_id res chain seq x y z
N MET A 1 24.04 17.31 -6.23
CA MET A 1 23.50 15.98 -6.60
C MET A 1 22.47 15.45 -5.59
N LEU A 2 22.84 15.15 -4.33
CA LEU A 2 21.94 14.50 -3.35
C LEU A 2 20.62 15.24 -3.06
N ARG A 3 20.61 16.58 -3.09
CA ARG A 3 19.38 17.38 -3.00
C ARG A 3 18.42 17.09 -4.15
N PHE A 4 18.91 17.02 -5.39
CA PHE A 4 18.08 16.69 -6.55
C PHE A 4 17.52 15.27 -6.44
N VAL A 5 18.38 14.30 -6.09
CA VAL A 5 17.96 12.90 -5.82
C VAL A 5 16.85 12.86 -4.78
N SER A 6 16.99 13.62 -3.69
CA SER A 6 15.99 13.65 -2.62
C SER A 6 14.64 14.22 -3.07
N ILE A 7 14.66 15.31 -3.84
CA ILE A 7 13.46 15.92 -4.40
C ILE A 7 12.77 14.94 -5.36
N ALA A 8 13.53 14.37 -6.30
CA ALA A 8 13.02 13.42 -7.27
C ALA A 8 12.41 12.19 -6.58
N THR A 9 13.07 11.66 -5.55
CA THR A 9 12.58 10.51 -4.76
C THR A 9 11.24 10.81 -4.10
N LEU A 10 11.12 11.96 -3.42
CA LEU A 10 9.89 12.37 -2.74
C LEU A 10 8.72 12.59 -3.71
N VAL A 11 8.98 13.32 -4.80
CA VAL A 11 7.97 13.58 -5.83
C VAL A 11 7.54 12.28 -6.50
N ALA A 12 8.49 11.40 -6.84
CA ALA A 12 8.18 10.12 -7.44
C ALA A 12 7.35 9.22 -6.49
N ALA A 13 7.75 9.11 -5.22
CA ALA A 13 7.07 8.25 -4.26
C ALA A 13 5.63 8.69 -3.94
N PHE A 14 5.37 10.00 -3.82
CA PHE A 14 4.08 10.50 -3.31
C PHE A 14 3.25 11.28 -4.32
N ALA A 15 3.85 12.01 -5.26
CA ALA A 15 3.11 12.84 -6.22
C ALA A 15 2.84 12.14 -7.56
N LEU A 16 3.75 11.26 -8.01
CA LEU A 16 3.65 10.62 -9.33
C LEU A 16 3.30 9.14 -9.28
N SER A 17 3.29 8.52 -8.10
CA SER A 17 3.10 7.08 -7.95
C SER A 17 1.76 6.57 -8.49
N ALA A 18 0.69 7.36 -8.45
CA ALA A 18 -0.61 6.98 -9.00
C ALA A 18 -0.70 7.04 -10.54
N VAL A 19 0.16 7.84 -11.21
CA VAL A 19 -0.03 8.21 -12.63
C VAL A 19 1.09 7.69 -13.53
N ALA A 20 2.32 7.66 -13.01
CA ALA A 20 3.49 7.14 -13.69
C ALA A 20 4.10 6.02 -12.84
N SER A 21 3.26 5.10 -12.36
CA SER A 21 3.58 4.19 -11.25
C SER A 21 4.92 3.46 -11.38
N TYR A 22 5.21 2.90 -12.56
CA TYR A 22 6.46 2.18 -12.81
C TYR A 22 7.67 3.13 -12.92
N ILE A 23 7.56 4.20 -13.71
CA ILE A 23 8.66 5.17 -13.85
C ILE A 23 8.98 5.80 -12.49
N ALA A 24 7.95 6.24 -11.78
CA ALA A 24 8.05 6.83 -10.45
C ALA A 24 8.62 5.83 -9.44
N CYS A 25 8.21 4.56 -9.46
CA CYS A 25 8.77 3.58 -8.54
C CYS A 25 10.25 3.31 -8.81
N TYR A 26 10.70 3.26 -10.07
CA TYR A 26 12.13 3.12 -10.38
C TYR A 26 12.95 4.33 -9.92
N VAL A 27 12.45 5.55 -10.14
CA VAL A 27 13.11 6.77 -9.67
C VAL A 27 13.21 6.78 -8.14
N ALA A 28 12.13 6.45 -7.44
CA ALA A 28 12.12 6.37 -5.99
C ALA A 28 13.05 5.26 -5.46
N LEU A 29 13.03 4.07 -6.08
CA LEU A 29 13.88 2.94 -5.73
C LEU A 29 15.37 3.30 -5.82
N VAL A 30 15.80 3.81 -6.96
CA VAL A 30 17.20 4.23 -7.20
C VAL A 30 17.58 5.36 -6.24
N GLY A 31 16.69 6.32 -6.03
CA GLY A 31 16.93 7.42 -5.12
C GLY A 31 17.14 6.96 -3.67
N LEU A 32 16.27 6.08 -3.16
CA LEU A 32 16.41 5.51 -1.82
C LEU A 32 17.69 4.68 -1.69
N ALA A 33 18.06 3.91 -2.72
CA ALA A 33 19.31 3.14 -2.74
C ALA A 33 20.55 4.04 -2.67
N ILE A 34 20.59 5.13 -3.45
CA ILE A 34 21.68 6.12 -3.41
C ILE A 34 21.79 6.77 -2.02
N LEU A 35 20.65 7.07 -1.39
CA LEU A 35 20.60 7.74 -0.09
C LEU A 35 20.89 6.83 1.10
N LEU A 36 20.77 5.52 0.95
CA LEU A 36 21.10 4.55 1.99
C LEU A 36 22.60 4.56 2.34
N VAL A 37 23.47 4.74 1.34
CA VAL A 37 24.94 4.69 1.49
C VAL A 37 25.50 5.80 2.39
N PRO A 38 25.19 7.10 2.18
CA PRO A 38 25.78 8.18 2.98
C PRO A 38 25.15 8.35 4.38
N GLY A 39 23.97 7.78 4.64
CA GLY A 39 23.15 8.22 5.78
C GLY A 39 23.43 7.59 7.14
N GLY A 40 24.15 6.46 7.17
CA GLY A 40 24.22 5.65 8.38
C GLY A 40 22.85 5.08 8.80
N GLY A 41 21.92 4.97 7.85
CA GLY A 41 20.55 4.46 8.04
C GLY A 41 20.47 3.03 8.57
N TRP A 42 21.59 2.30 8.57
CA TRP A 42 21.72 0.99 9.23
C TRP A 42 21.33 1.04 10.71
N ARG A 43 21.46 2.19 11.38
CA ARG A 43 21.02 2.36 12.78
C ARG A 43 19.51 2.16 12.92
N HIS A 44 18.73 2.56 11.93
CA HIS A 44 17.28 2.34 11.92
C HIS A 44 16.92 0.87 11.72
N ALA A 45 17.80 0.07 11.11
CA ALA A 45 17.60 -1.38 10.98
C ALA A 45 17.57 -2.08 12.35
N LEU A 46 18.21 -1.48 13.36
CA LEU A 46 18.25 -1.98 14.73
C LEU A 46 17.12 -1.43 15.61
N ARG A 47 16.25 -0.55 15.09
CA ARG A 47 15.09 0.00 15.79
C ARG A 47 13.82 -0.83 15.53
N PRO A 48 12.77 -0.70 16.38
CA PRO A 48 11.45 -1.27 16.08
C PRO A 48 10.97 -0.81 14.69
N GLY A 49 10.39 -1.73 13.93
CA GLY A 49 10.09 -1.60 12.51
C GLY A 49 11.22 -2.10 11.62
N GLY A 50 12.46 -1.63 11.84
CA GLY A 50 13.62 -2.04 11.03
C GLY A 50 14.01 -3.51 11.24
N ARG A 51 13.93 -4.00 12.49
CA ARG A 51 14.20 -5.40 12.83
C ARG A 51 13.23 -6.36 12.16
N GLU A 52 11.97 -5.96 12.04
CA GLU A 52 10.90 -6.75 11.44
C GLU A 52 11.05 -6.83 9.92
N LEU A 53 11.54 -5.76 9.27
CA LEU A 53 11.93 -5.82 7.86
C LEU A 53 13.10 -6.79 7.64
N LEU A 54 14.11 -6.77 8.52
CA LEU A 54 15.23 -7.72 8.47
C LEU A 54 14.76 -9.16 8.73
N LEU A 55 13.85 -9.36 9.69
CA LEU A 55 13.26 -10.65 9.99
C LEU A 55 12.49 -11.19 8.78
N ALA A 56 11.70 -10.35 8.12
CA ALA A 56 10.98 -10.74 6.90
C ALA A 56 11.94 -11.18 5.78
N LEU A 57 13.01 -10.41 5.54
CA LEU A 57 14.04 -10.79 4.58
C LEU A 57 14.70 -12.13 4.95
N LEU A 58 15.05 -12.31 6.23
CA LEU A 58 15.67 -13.53 6.72
C LEU A 58 14.76 -14.74 6.51
N CYS A 59 13.48 -14.63 6.88
CA CYS A 59 12.51 -15.69 6.72
C CYS A 59 12.32 -16.10 5.25
N VAL A 60 12.17 -15.14 4.33
CA VAL A 60 12.03 -15.46 2.90
C VAL A 60 13.33 -15.98 2.29
N SER A 61 14.48 -15.47 2.73
CA SER A 61 15.79 -15.99 2.28
C SER A 61 15.99 -17.43 2.73
N LEU A 62 15.62 -17.73 3.98
CA LEU A 62 15.67 -19.09 4.51
C LEU A 62 14.70 -20.00 3.75
N ALA A 63 13.46 -19.55 3.49
CA ALA A 63 12.51 -20.28 2.67
C ALA A 63 13.05 -20.56 1.26
N ALA A 64 13.64 -19.57 0.59
CA ALA A 64 14.22 -19.73 -0.75
C ALA A 64 15.36 -20.77 -0.79
N VAL A 65 16.15 -20.88 0.27
CA VAL A 65 17.20 -21.91 0.41
C VAL A 65 16.61 -23.29 0.70
N LEU A 66 15.53 -23.37 1.46
CA LEU A 66 14.96 -24.63 1.96
C LEU A 66 13.85 -25.22 1.06
N ALA A 67 13.29 -24.45 0.14
CA ALA A 67 12.14 -24.86 -0.66
C ALA A 67 12.43 -25.88 -1.79
N GLY A 68 13.66 -26.38 -1.89
CA GLY A 68 14.04 -27.42 -2.85
C GLY A 68 15.31 -27.09 -3.63
N PRO A 69 15.41 -27.46 -4.92
CA PRO A 69 16.58 -27.15 -5.74
C PRO A 69 16.86 -25.65 -5.76
N LEU A 70 18.15 -25.30 -5.68
CA LEU A 70 18.60 -23.91 -5.75
C LEU A 70 18.44 -23.38 -7.18
N GLU A 71 17.22 -22.98 -7.53
CA GLU A 71 16.94 -22.30 -8.78
C GLU A 71 17.27 -20.80 -8.65
N PRO A 72 17.94 -20.18 -9.63
CA PRO A 72 18.24 -18.75 -9.61
C PRO A 72 17.00 -17.88 -9.41
N ARG A 73 15.84 -18.32 -9.92
CA ARG A 73 14.56 -17.60 -9.80
C ARG A 73 14.02 -17.56 -8.36
N ASN A 74 14.41 -18.50 -7.48
CA ASN A 74 14.00 -18.47 -6.07
C ASN A 74 14.55 -17.25 -5.32
N TRP A 75 15.65 -16.66 -5.81
CA TRP A 75 16.23 -15.43 -5.24
C TRP A 75 15.46 -14.16 -5.58
N LEU A 76 14.45 -14.22 -6.45
CA LEU A 76 13.58 -13.08 -6.74
C LEU A 76 12.76 -12.65 -5.50
N GLY A 77 12.30 -13.61 -4.69
CA GLY A 77 11.60 -13.32 -3.44
C GLY A 77 12.43 -12.48 -2.46
N PRO A 78 13.62 -12.95 -2.05
CA PRO A 78 14.56 -12.15 -1.26
C PRO A 78 14.90 -10.80 -1.91
N ALA A 79 15.15 -10.76 -3.22
CA ALA A 79 15.48 -9.52 -3.93
C ALA A 79 14.35 -8.47 -3.85
N VAL A 80 13.09 -8.89 -3.99
CA VAL A 80 11.92 -8.02 -3.80
C VAL A 80 11.88 -7.49 -2.37
N LEU A 81 12.19 -8.32 -1.37
CA LEU A 81 12.18 -7.89 0.05
C LEU A 81 13.39 -7.04 0.44
N LEU A 82 14.37 -6.85 -0.43
CA LEU A 82 15.36 -5.78 -0.26
C LEU A 82 14.74 -4.40 -0.44
N VAL A 83 13.64 -4.27 -1.20
CA VAL A 83 13.00 -2.98 -1.47
C VAL A 83 12.49 -2.29 -0.20
N PRO A 84 11.73 -2.96 0.70
CA PRO A 84 11.38 -2.38 2.00
C PRO A 84 12.59 -1.91 2.83
N LEU A 85 13.73 -2.59 2.76
CA LEU A 85 14.95 -2.16 3.49
C LEU A 85 15.53 -0.84 2.96
N LEU A 86 15.20 -0.43 1.74
CA LEU A 86 15.57 0.90 1.23
C LEU A 86 14.88 2.04 2.00
N ALA A 87 13.83 1.74 2.78
CA ALA A 87 13.23 2.68 3.74
C ALA A 87 14.27 3.29 4.71
N LEU A 88 15.35 2.56 4.99
CA LEU A 88 16.43 3.00 5.86
C LEU A 88 17.21 4.20 5.30
N GLY A 89 17.17 4.43 3.98
CA GLY A 89 17.76 5.62 3.34
C GLY A 89 16.86 6.85 3.38
N PHE A 90 15.58 6.71 3.75
CA PHE A 90 14.60 7.78 3.71
C PHE A 90 14.92 8.96 4.64
N PRO A 91 15.45 8.78 5.88
CA PRO A 91 15.78 9.91 6.75
C PRO A 91 16.78 10.90 6.13
N GLU A 92 17.66 10.47 5.22
CA GLU A 92 18.58 11.37 4.51
C GLU A 92 17.87 12.36 3.59
N LEU A 93 16.67 12.03 3.10
CA LEU A 93 15.85 12.96 2.33
C LEU A 93 15.61 14.25 3.10
N ALA A 94 15.42 14.15 4.42
CA ALA A 94 15.17 15.32 5.27
C ALA A 94 16.42 16.18 5.49
N ARG A 95 17.64 15.62 5.36
CA ARG A 95 18.88 16.41 5.44
C ARG A 95 19.08 17.26 4.19
N HIS A 96 18.75 16.72 3.02
CA HIS A 96 19.00 17.37 1.74
C HIS A 96 17.81 18.14 1.17
N ALA A 97 16.58 17.80 1.57
CA ALA A 97 15.35 18.47 1.16
C ALA A 97 14.38 18.68 2.35
N PRO A 98 14.79 19.38 3.43
CA PRO A 98 14.03 19.47 4.69
C PRO A 98 12.62 20.02 4.53
N ARG A 99 12.42 20.99 3.62
CA ARG A 99 11.10 21.59 3.36
C ARG A 99 10.13 20.61 2.71
N LEU A 100 10.60 19.74 1.82
CA LEU A 100 9.76 18.75 1.12
C LEU A 100 9.59 17.48 1.94
N ALA A 101 10.53 17.18 2.83
CA ALA A 101 10.40 16.12 3.82
C ALA A 101 9.58 16.55 5.07
N ALA A 102 9.05 17.78 5.10
CA ALA A 102 8.13 18.20 6.15
C ALA A 102 6.80 17.42 6.01
N PRO A 103 6.11 17.04 7.11
CA PRO A 103 4.96 16.14 7.00
C PRO A 103 3.82 16.74 6.16
N GLN A 104 3.59 18.05 6.26
CA GLN A 104 2.62 18.76 5.44
C GLN A 104 2.98 18.76 3.94
N ALA A 105 4.27 18.77 3.59
CA ALA A 105 4.71 18.75 2.19
C ALA A 105 4.53 17.36 1.58
N ILE A 106 4.85 16.30 2.33
CA ILE A 106 4.60 14.91 1.90
C ILE A 106 3.10 14.66 1.74
N ALA A 107 2.29 15.08 2.71
CA ALA A 107 0.83 15.00 2.59
C ALA A 107 0.31 15.80 1.38
N GLY A 108 0.88 16.98 1.11
CA GLY A 108 0.54 17.80 -0.06
C GLY A 108 0.88 17.11 -1.38
N MET A 109 2.04 16.46 -1.47
CA MET A 109 2.43 15.64 -2.62
C MET A 109 1.49 14.45 -2.80
N ALA A 110 1.12 13.76 -1.72
CA ALA A 110 0.15 12.66 -1.77
C ALA A 110 -1.23 13.12 -2.22
N LEU A 111 -1.69 14.29 -1.76
CA LEU A 111 -2.96 14.89 -2.19
C LEU A 111 -2.92 15.23 -3.67
N PHE A 112 -1.84 15.87 -4.13
CA PHE A 112 -1.64 16.18 -5.54
C PHE A 112 -1.62 14.90 -6.38
N GLY A 113 -0.89 13.87 -5.95
CA GLY A 113 -0.82 12.59 -6.67
C GLY A 113 -2.15 11.86 -6.72
N THR A 114 -2.93 11.91 -5.64
CA THR A 114 -4.29 11.34 -5.62
C THR A 114 -5.23 12.12 -6.53
N ALA A 115 -5.19 13.46 -6.49
CA ALA A 115 -6.01 14.30 -7.38
C ALA A 115 -5.66 14.08 -8.87
N LEU A 116 -4.36 14.03 -9.19
CA LEU A 116 -3.88 13.77 -10.55
C LEU A 116 -4.26 12.36 -11.01
N GLY A 117 -4.09 11.35 -10.14
CA GLY A 117 -4.51 9.98 -10.40
C GLY A 117 -6.00 9.88 -10.70
N LEU A 118 -6.85 10.57 -9.95
CA LEU A 118 -8.28 10.64 -10.23
C LEU A 118 -8.56 11.31 -11.58
N ALA A 119 -7.92 12.44 -11.87
CA ALA A 119 -8.12 13.17 -13.12
C ALA A 119 -7.76 12.33 -14.35
N VAL A 120 -6.62 11.62 -14.30
CA VAL A 120 -6.22 10.72 -15.39
C VAL A 120 -7.10 9.47 -15.43
N GLY A 121 -7.55 8.96 -14.28
CA GLY A 121 -8.54 7.87 -14.26
C GLY A 121 -9.88 8.27 -14.89
N VAL A 122 -10.33 9.52 -14.70
CA VAL A 122 -11.51 10.04 -15.38
C VAL A 122 -11.28 10.12 -16.90
N TYR A 123 -10.07 10.53 -17.31
CA TYR A 123 -9.67 10.51 -18.71
C TYR A 123 -9.71 9.10 -19.32
N ASP A 124 -9.20 8.07 -18.61
CA ASP A 124 -9.27 6.67 -19.05
C ASP A 124 -10.72 6.26 -19.38
N ILE A 125 -11.67 6.58 -18.50
CA ILE A 125 -13.07 6.18 -18.69
C ILE A 125 -13.78 7.03 -19.75
N LEU A 126 -13.67 8.36 -19.67
CA LEU A 126 -14.49 9.26 -20.49
C LEU A 126 -13.90 9.52 -21.87
N VAL A 127 -12.58 9.51 -22.01
CA VAL A 127 -11.90 9.86 -23.27
C VAL A 127 -11.35 8.61 -23.93
N SER A 128 -10.57 7.81 -23.20
CA SER A 128 -9.98 6.57 -23.73
C SER A 128 -11.01 5.43 -23.84
N GLN A 129 -12.23 5.60 -23.32
CA GLN A 129 -13.30 4.59 -23.32
C GLN A 129 -12.85 3.25 -22.70
N ALA A 130 -11.94 3.29 -21.73
CA ALA A 130 -11.52 2.12 -21.00
C ALA A 130 -12.64 1.63 -20.08
N ASP A 131 -12.81 0.32 -19.96
CA ASP A 131 -13.79 -0.25 -19.03
C ASP A 131 -13.47 0.09 -17.58
N ARG A 132 -12.18 0.12 -17.23
CA ARG A 132 -11.68 0.33 -15.86
C ARG A 132 -10.48 1.26 -15.89
N ALA A 133 -10.44 2.22 -14.96
CA ALA A 133 -9.29 3.10 -14.84
C ALA A 133 -8.09 2.32 -14.30
N GLY A 134 -7.01 2.33 -15.08
CA GLY A 134 -5.74 1.69 -14.76
C GLY A 134 -4.58 2.68 -14.73
N VAL A 135 -4.70 3.80 -15.45
CA VAL A 135 -3.68 4.87 -15.55
C VAL A 135 -2.30 4.28 -15.83
N PHE A 136 -2.18 3.63 -16.99
CA PHE A 136 -0.95 2.92 -17.43
C PHE A 136 -0.48 1.82 -16.46
N ASN A 137 -1.37 1.32 -15.61
CA ASN A 137 -1.15 0.25 -14.65
C ASN A 137 -2.36 -0.71 -14.65
N ASN A 138 -2.25 -1.82 -13.92
CA ASN A 138 -3.40 -2.65 -13.63
C ASN A 138 -4.42 -1.87 -12.76
N PRO A 139 -5.73 -1.89 -13.08
CA PRO A 139 -6.77 -1.20 -12.29
C PRO A 139 -6.76 -1.49 -10.79
N ILE A 140 -6.44 -2.73 -10.40
CA ILE A 140 -6.37 -3.14 -8.99
C ILE A 140 -5.18 -2.46 -8.31
N HIS A 141 -4.02 -2.40 -8.98
CA HIS A 141 -2.83 -1.78 -8.44
C HIS A 141 -2.99 -0.26 -8.36
N PHE A 142 -3.54 0.36 -9.42
CA PHE A 142 -3.86 1.78 -9.43
C PHE A 142 -4.73 2.18 -8.24
N SER A 143 -5.84 1.46 -8.04
CA SER A 143 -6.75 1.77 -6.93
C SER A 143 -6.16 1.47 -5.55
N GLY A 144 -5.29 0.46 -5.42
CA GLY A 144 -4.49 0.27 -4.21
C GLY A 144 -3.62 1.49 -3.89
N LEU A 145 -2.91 2.03 -4.88
CA LEU A 145 -2.09 3.25 -4.71
C LEU A 145 -2.96 4.45 -4.32
N MET A 146 -4.11 4.63 -4.99
CA MET A 146 -5.05 5.72 -4.72
C MET A 146 -5.59 5.70 -3.28
N VAL A 147 -5.90 4.51 -2.74
CA VAL A 147 -6.34 4.36 -1.35
C VAL A 147 -5.22 4.76 -0.40
N ILE A 148 -4.03 4.20 -0.57
CA ILE A 148 -2.91 4.47 0.33
C ILE A 148 -2.54 5.96 0.31
N LEU A 149 -2.38 6.56 -0.88
CA LEU A 149 -2.07 7.99 -1.04
C LEU A 149 -3.19 8.89 -0.51
N GLY A 150 -4.45 8.53 -0.76
CA GLY A 150 -5.61 9.28 -0.30
C GLY A 150 -5.68 9.35 1.22
N PHE A 151 -5.44 8.25 1.92
CA PHE A 151 -5.51 8.20 3.39
C PHE A 151 -4.30 8.83 4.08
N ILE A 152 -3.09 8.75 3.52
CA ILE A 152 -1.94 9.47 4.10
C ILE A 152 -2.07 11.00 4.02
N CYS A 153 -2.96 11.53 3.18
CA CYS A 153 -3.29 12.96 3.16
C CYS A 153 -3.75 13.46 4.53
N LEU A 154 -4.34 12.60 5.38
CA LEU A 154 -4.79 12.94 6.72
C LEU A 154 -3.65 13.42 7.64
N VAL A 155 -2.39 13.13 7.31
CA VAL A 155 -1.22 13.74 7.98
C VAL A 155 -1.20 15.27 7.79
N GLY A 156 -1.62 15.76 6.62
CA GLY A 156 -1.76 17.19 6.35
C GLY A 156 -2.85 17.85 7.18
N PHE A 157 -3.94 17.13 7.47
CA PHE A 157 -5.02 17.60 8.35
C PHE A 157 -4.52 17.81 9.80
N GLU A 158 -3.63 16.94 10.29
CA GLU A 158 -3.04 17.07 11.64
C GLU A 158 -1.89 18.09 11.71
N THR A 159 -1.24 18.42 10.59
CA THR A 159 -0.05 19.30 10.59
C THR A 159 -0.30 20.74 10.16
N VAL A 160 -1.25 20.98 9.26
CA VAL A 160 -1.53 22.33 8.75
C VAL A 160 -2.42 23.09 9.72
N ALA A 161 -2.09 24.35 9.97
CA ALA A 161 -2.86 25.22 10.84
C ALA A 161 -4.02 25.92 10.09
N GLY A 162 -5.08 26.24 10.85
CA GLY A 162 -6.22 27.00 10.35
C GLY A 162 -7.09 26.22 9.35
N ARG A 163 -7.88 26.97 8.56
CA ARG A 163 -8.90 26.39 7.65
C ARG A 163 -8.33 25.57 6.49
N TRP A 164 -7.07 25.78 6.13
CA TRP A 164 -6.44 25.07 5.01
C TRP A 164 -6.23 23.58 5.28
N ARG A 165 -6.20 23.16 6.55
CA ARG A 165 -6.08 21.75 6.91
C ARG A 165 -7.23 20.89 6.36
N HIS A 166 -8.42 21.46 6.21
CA HIS A 166 -9.60 20.74 5.73
C HIS A 166 -9.50 20.28 4.29
N VAL A 167 -8.63 20.91 3.48
CA VAL A 167 -8.35 20.46 2.11
C VAL A 167 -7.84 19.02 2.08
N PHE A 168 -7.11 18.59 3.11
CA PHE A 168 -6.58 17.22 3.21
C PHE A 168 -7.64 16.16 3.46
N LEU A 169 -8.85 16.54 3.93
CA LEU A 169 -9.98 15.61 4.03
C LEU A 169 -10.52 15.18 2.66
N ALA A 170 -10.17 15.92 1.59
CA ALA A 170 -10.48 15.49 0.23
C ALA A 170 -9.65 14.27 -0.19
N GLY A 171 -8.46 14.03 0.40
CA GLY A 171 -7.58 12.92 0.03
C GLY A 171 -8.27 11.55 0.04
N PRO A 172 -8.88 11.10 1.15
CA PRO A 172 -9.61 9.84 1.19
C PRO A 172 -10.77 9.78 0.18
N VAL A 173 -11.48 10.89 -0.04
CA VAL A 173 -12.60 10.96 -0.99
C VAL A 173 -12.12 10.80 -2.43
N LEU A 174 -11.03 11.48 -2.80
CA LEU A 174 -10.40 11.34 -4.11
C LEU A 174 -9.84 9.91 -4.32
N GLY A 175 -9.24 9.33 -3.26
CA GLY A 175 -8.77 7.95 -3.26
C GLY A 175 -9.90 6.95 -3.54
N VAL A 176 -11.03 7.09 -2.84
CA VAL A 176 -12.26 6.30 -3.09
C VAL A 176 -12.78 6.54 -4.50
N GLY A 177 -12.74 7.77 -5.02
CA GLY A 177 -13.07 8.05 -6.42
C GLY A 177 -12.24 7.21 -7.40
N GLY A 178 -10.93 7.08 -7.17
CA GLY A 178 -10.05 6.22 -7.95
C GLY A 178 -10.41 4.73 -7.87
N VAL A 179 -10.84 4.26 -6.69
CA VAL A 179 -11.34 2.88 -6.50
C VAL A 179 -12.60 2.62 -7.31
N LEU A 180 -13.54 3.58 -7.31
CA LEU A 180 -14.80 3.43 -8.04
C LEU A 180 -14.57 3.45 -9.56
N LEU A 181 -13.65 4.28 -10.05
CA LEU A 181 -13.25 4.28 -11.47
C LEU A 181 -12.57 2.96 -11.86
N SER A 182 -11.78 2.36 -10.98
CA SER A 182 -11.12 1.08 -11.25
C SER A 182 -12.07 -0.11 -11.12
N GLY A 183 -13.25 0.04 -10.51
CA GLY A 183 -14.19 -1.05 -10.24
C GLY A 183 -13.63 -2.15 -9.34
N SER A 184 -12.59 -1.87 -8.54
CA SER A 184 -11.88 -2.91 -7.78
C SER A 184 -12.44 -3.09 -6.36
N ARG A 185 -13.01 -4.28 -6.10
CA ARG A 185 -13.63 -4.65 -4.81
C ARG A 185 -12.66 -4.67 -3.62
N GLY A 186 -11.48 -5.24 -3.81
CA GLY A 186 -10.46 -5.35 -2.75
C GLY A 186 -10.01 -3.99 -2.19
N PRO A 187 -9.59 -3.05 -3.07
CA PRO A 187 -9.30 -1.67 -2.66
C PRO A 187 -10.48 -0.94 -2.03
N PHE A 188 -11.72 -1.25 -2.41
CA PHE A 188 -12.90 -0.68 -1.74
C PHE A 188 -13.01 -1.15 -0.27
N LEU A 189 -12.78 -2.44 -0.02
CA LEU A 189 -12.72 -2.97 1.36
C LEU A 189 -11.59 -2.33 2.16
N ALA A 190 -10.42 -2.11 1.55
CA ALA A 190 -9.31 -1.42 2.21
C ALA A 190 -9.66 0.03 2.56
N ALA A 191 -10.31 0.75 1.64
CA ALA A 191 -10.78 2.11 1.90
C ALA A 191 -11.79 2.15 3.06
N LEU A 192 -12.72 1.19 3.10
CA LEU A 192 -13.69 1.06 4.20
C LEU A 192 -12.99 0.77 5.53
N ALA A 193 -12.04 -0.18 5.56
CA ALA A 193 -11.29 -0.51 6.77
C ALA A 193 -10.49 0.68 7.32
N LEU A 194 -9.83 1.44 6.43
CA LEU A 194 -9.12 2.66 6.81
C LEU A 194 -10.07 3.78 7.26
N ALA A 195 -11.25 3.91 6.63
CA ALA A 195 -12.26 4.85 7.08
C ALA A 195 -12.78 4.51 8.49
N VAL A 196 -13.03 3.22 8.77
CA VAL A 196 -13.44 2.73 10.10
C VAL A 196 -12.34 2.98 11.14
N LEU A 197 -11.06 2.86 10.76
CA LEU A 197 -9.95 3.17 11.66
C LEU A 197 -9.82 4.66 11.94
N PHE A 198 -9.83 5.50 10.90
CA PHE A 198 -9.46 6.91 11.02
C PHE A 198 -10.61 7.85 11.31
N ALA A 199 -11.83 7.58 10.83
CA ALA A 199 -12.95 8.49 11.06
C ALA A 199 -13.27 8.65 12.56
N PRO A 200 -13.38 7.59 13.38
CA PRO A 200 -13.60 7.75 14.82
C PRO A 200 -12.44 8.48 15.51
N ALA A 201 -11.19 8.19 15.13
CA ALA A 201 -10.01 8.83 15.69
C ALA A 201 -10.00 10.35 15.41
N ILE A 202 -10.23 10.75 14.16
CA ILE A 202 -10.27 12.16 13.75
C ILE A 202 -11.44 12.89 14.40
N LEU A 203 -12.63 12.29 14.39
CA LEU A 203 -13.82 12.86 15.02
C LEU A 203 -13.59 13.05 16.52
N TYR A 204 -12.97 12.10 17.20
CA TYR A 204 -12.63 12.22 18.62
C TYR A 204 -11.61 13.33 18.88
N TRP A 205 -10.51 13.37 18.11
CA TRP A 205 -9.43 14.36 18.28
C TRP A 205 -9.87 15.79 18.00
N HIS A 206 -10.84 15.98 17.09
CA HIS A 206 -11.28 17.30 16.62
C HIS A 206 -12.78 17.54 16.82
N ARG A 207 -13.42 16.86 17.79
CA ARG A 207 -14.86 16.99 18.08
C ARG A 207 -15.36 18.42 18.33
N ARG A 208 -14.47 19.34 18.73
CA ARG A 208 -14.78 20.76 18.97
C ARG A 208 -14.61 21.66 17.75
N ASP A 209 -14.13 21.12 16.64
CA ASP A 209 -13.92 21.87 15.41
C ASP A 209 -15.20 21.91 14.57
N ARG A 210 -15.89 23.05 14.58
CA ARG A 210 -17.09 23.27 13.75
C ARG A 210 -16.83 23.19 12.24
N TRP A 211 -15.60 23.50 11.80
CA TRP A 211 -15.25 23.45 10.38
C TRP A 211 -15.06 22.03 9.89
N LEU A 212 -14.71 21.09 10.77
CA LEU A 212 -14.67 19.66 10.44
C LEU A 212 -16.05 19.18 9.99
N TRP A 213 -17.09 19.44 10.78
CA TRP A 213 -18.45 19.03 10.45
C TRP A 213 -18.96 19.65 9.15
N SER A 214 -18.66 20.94 8.94
CA SER A 214 -19.01 21.63 7.70
C SER A 214 -18.28 21.01 6.49
N SER A 215 -17.00 20.69 6.65
CA SER A 215 -16.19 20.05 5.59
C SER A 215 -16.69 18.65 5.27
N LEU A 216 -17.01 17.85 6.29
CA LEU A 216 -17.57 16.51 6.11
C LEU A 216 -18.93 16.56 5.41
N ALA A 217 -19.81 17.50 5.79
CA ALA A 217 -21.09 17.69 5.13
C ALA A 217 -20.91 18.08 3.65
N VAL A 218 -20.00 19.01 3.34
CA VAL A 218 -19.68 19.40 1.96
C VAL A 218 -19.12 18.22 1.15
N LEU A 219 -18.22 17.43 1.73
CA LEU A 219 -17.68 16.24 1.07
C LEU A 219 -18.74 15.17 0.82
N LEU A 220 -19.64 14.92 1.78
CA LEU A 220 -20.74 13.97 1.61
C LEU A 220 -21.73 14.42 0.54
N VAL A 221 -22.13 15.70 0.55
CA VAL A 221 -23.02 16.27 -0.47
C VAL A 221 -22.35 16.25 -1.85
N GLY A 222 -21.07 16.65 -1.92
CA GLY A 222 -20.29 16.62 -3.16
C GLY A 222 -20.14 15.21 -3.72
N LEU A 223 -19.83 14.23 -2.87
CA LEU A 223 -19.76 12.82 -3.26
C LEU A 223 -21.13 12.33 -3.74
N GLY A 224 -22.21 12.63 -3.01
CA GLY A 224 -23.57 12.28 -3.43
C GLY A 224 -23.93 12.86 -4.79
N ALA A 225 -23.67 14.15 -5.01
CA ALA A 225 -23.89 14.81 -6.29
C ALA A 225 -23.10 14.13 -7.42
N VAL A 226 -21.79 13.90 -7.23
CA VAL A 226 -20.94 13.20 -8.20
C VAL A 226 -21.47 11.80 -8.51
N LEU A 227 -21.85 11.01 -7.51
CA LEU A 227 -22.42 9.69 -7.74
C LEU A 227 -23.73 9.76 -8.52
N THR A 228 -24.58 10.77 -8.30
CA THR A 228 -25.85 10.88 -9.03
C THR A 228 -25.73 11.30 -10.49
N ILE A 229 -24.74 12.15 -10.82
CA ILE A 229 -24.63 12.75 -12.16
C ILE A 229 -23.55 12.11 -13.03
N SER A 230 -22.69 11.26 -12.48
CA SER A 230 -21.56 10.67 -13.19
C SER A 230 -21.70 9.16 -13.37
N PRO A 231 -20.92 8.56 -14.30
CA PRO A 231 -20.84 7.10 -14.44
C PRO A 231 -20.37 6.35 -13.18
N LEU A 232 -19.89 7.07 -12.15
CA LEU A 232 -19.47 6.48 -10.88
C LEU A 232 -20.65 5.94 -10.06
N GLY A 233 -21.84 6.52 -10.18
CA GLY A 233 -23.03 6.07 -9.43
C GLY A 233 -23.38 4.61 -9.70
N PRO A 234 -23.65 4.24 -10.97
CA PRO A 234 -23.93 2.86 -11.34
C PRO A 234 -22.79 1.89 -10.95
N ARG A 235 -21.52 2.31 -11.10
CA ARG A 235 -20.36 1.50 -10.70
C ARG A 235 -20.31 1.27 -9.19
N ALA A 236 -20.53 2.30 -8.39
CA ALA A 236 -20.59 2.20 -6.93
C ALA A 236 -21.74 1.28 -6.49
N ALA A 237 -22.92 1.42 -7.11
CA ALA A 237 -24.06 0.56 -6.85
C ALA A 237 -23.76 -0.90 -7.20
N GLY A 238 -23.10 -1.17 -8.34
CA GLY A 238 -22.68 -2.52 -8.74
C GLY A 238 -21.72 -3.15 -7.75
N VAL A 239 -20.65 -2.44 -7.35
CA VAL A 239 -19.69 -2.94 -6.34
C VAL A 239 -20.38 -3.27 -5.02
N LEU A 240 -21.28 -2.41 -4.55
CA LEU A 240 -22.03 -2.64 -3.31
C LEU A 240 -23.00 -3.81 -3.42
N ALA A 241 -23.72 -3.93 -4.55
CA ALA A 241 -24.65 -5.02 -4.80
C ALA A 241 -23.92 -6.37 -4.84
N GLU A 242 -22.76 -6.44 -5.49
CA GLU A 242 -21.93 -7.65 -5.52
C GLU A 242 -21.40 -8.03 -4.13
N LEU A 243 -20.92 -7.05 -3.35
CA LEU A 243 -20.47 -7.30 -1.98
C LEU A 243 -21.63 -7.82 -1.12
N ALA A 244 -22.80 -7.18 -1.20
CA ALA A 244 -23.99 -7.61 -0.46
C ALA A 244 -24.46 -9.02 -0.86
N ALA A 245 -24.47 -9.32 -2.16
CA ALA A 245 -24.81 -10.65 -2.67
C ALA A 245 -23.80 -11.71 -2.19
N GLY A 246 -22.50 -11.40 -2.22
CA GLY A 246 -21.46 -12.29 -1.73
C GLY A 246 -21.59 -12.62 -0.24
N PHE A 247 -21.90 -11.62 0.60
CA PHE A 247 -22.18 -11.86 2.02
C PHE A 247 -23.49 -12.62 2.26
N GLY A 248 -24.55 -12.29 1.52
CA GLY A 248 -25.87 -12.92 1.68
C GLY A 248 -25.92 -14.37 1.21
N ALA A 249 -25.17 -14.73 0.16
CA ALA A 249 -25.13 -16.08 -0.38
C ALA A 249 -24.20 -17.04 0.37
N GLY A 250 -23.37 -16.54 1.31
CA GLY A 250 -22.34 -17.33 1.98
C GLY A 250 -21.30 -17.94 1.02
N ASN A 251 -21.30 -17.53 -0.25
CA ASN A 251 -20.56 -18.16 -1.32
C ASN A 251 -19.80 -17.11 -2.14
N LEU A 252 -18.68 -16.65 -1.57
CA LEU A 252 -17.78 -15.68 -2.21
C LEU A 252 -17.03 -16.27 -3.42
N THR A 253 -17.01 -17.60 -3.60
CA THR A 253 -16.35 -18.25 -4.73
C THR A 253 -17.17 -18.21 -6.03
N ALA A 254 -18.48 -17.98 -5.94
CA ALA A 254 -19.37 -17.90 -7.11
C ALA A 254 -19.17 -16.65 -8.00
N LEU A 255 -18.40 -15.66 -7.53
CA LEU A 255 -18.26 -14.36 -8.20
C LEU A 255 -16.94 -14.18 -8.98
N ASP A 256 -16.00 -15.12 -8.86
CA ASP A 256 -14.71 -15.10 -9.57
C ASP A 256 -14.06 -16.50 -9.55
N GLU A 257 -14.35 -17.31 -10.58
CA GLU A 257 -13.86 -18.68 -10.69
C GLU A 257 -12.33 -18.74 -10.64
N GLY A 258 -11.64 -17.80 -11.30
CA GLY A 258 -10.17 -17.79 -11.37
C GLY A 258 -9.54 -17.57 -10.00
N ARG A 259 -10.07 -16.62 -9.22
CA ARG A 259 -9.62 -16.40 -7.84
C ARG A 259 -9.94 -17.57 -6.92
N SER A 260 -11.10 -18.20 -7.10
CA SER A 260 -11.46 -19.38 -6.30
C SER A 260 -10.49 -20.53 -6.55
N GLN A 261 -10.08 -20.74 -7.81
CA GLN A 261 -9.10 -21.73 -8.20
C GLN A 261 -7.71 -21.39 -7.65
N MET A 262 -7.28 -20.12 -7.75
CA MET A 262 -6.02 -19.63 -7.15
C MET A 262 -5.95 -19.91 -5.65
N LEU A 263 -6.98 -19.55 -4.89
CA LEU A 263 -7.01 -19.76 -3.44
C LEU A 263 -7.09 -21.26 -3.10
N GLY A 264 -7.89 -22.04 -3.83
CA GLY A 264 -7.97 -23.48 -3.64
C GLY A 264 -6.65 -24.20 -3.94
N GLY A 265 -5.96 -23.79 -5.02
CA GLY A 265 -4.63 -24.30 -5.37
C GLY A 265 -3.59 -23.90 -4.35
N ALA A 266 -3.66 -22.67 -3.83
CA ALA A 266 -2.77 -22.20 -2.77
C ALA A 266 -2.91 -23.00 -1.47
N VAL A 267 -4.14 -23.28 -1.04
CA VAL A 267 -4.42 -24.10 0.15
C VAL A 267 -3.86 -25.51 -0.03
N GLN A 268 -4.08 -26.12 -1.18
CA GLN A 268 -3.59 -27.48 -1.47
C GLN A 268 -2.07 -27.53 -1.55
N ALA A 269 -1.43 -26.58 -2.24
CA ALA A 269 0.02 -26.47 -2.31
C ALA A 269 0.63 -26.25 -0.92
N PHE A 270 0.10 -25.30 -0.14
CA PHE A 270 0.55 -25.09 1.24
C PHE A 270 0.44 -26.37 2.08
N GLY A 271 -0.63 -27.15 1.92
CA GLY A 271 -0.79 -28.43 2.62
C GLY A 271 0.30 -29.47 2.30
N GLN A 272 0.88 -29.41 1.10
CA GLN A 272 1.96 -30.31 0.68
C GLN A 272 3.36 -29.85 1.14
N SER A 273 3.62 -28.55 1.27
CA SER A 273 4.89 -28.00 1.80
C SER A 273 4.67 -26.89 2.84
N PRO A 274 4.14 -27.21 4.04
CA PRO A 274 3.66 -26.20 4.98
C PRO A 274 4.78 -25.44 5.69
N LEU A 275 5.97 -26.03 5.85
CA LEU A 275 7.06 -25.40 6.59
C LEU A 275 7.93 -24.49 5.71
N TRP A 276 8.24 -24.97 4.49
CA TRP A 276 9.28 -24.38 3.64
C TRP A 276 8.73 -23.77 2.35
N GLY A 277 7.54 -24.17 1.91
CA GLY A 277 6.96 -23.74 0.64
C GLY A 277 7.68 -24.33 -0.58
N TYR A 278 7.53 -23.65 -1.72
CA TYR A 278 8.05 -24.05 -3.03
C TYR A 278 9.05 -23.06 -3.65
N GLY A 279 9.36 -21.98 -2.92
CA GLY A 279 10.17 -20.88 -3.43
C GLY A 279 9.42 -20.08 -4.50
N TRP A 280 10.02 -18.98 -4.94
CA TRP A 280 9.38 -18.09 -5.91
C TRP A 280 9.11 -18.80 -7.25
N ALA A 281 10.05 -19.61 -7.72
CA ALA A 281 9.96 -20.28 -9.02
C ALA A 281 8.90 -21.40 -9.03
N GLY A 282 8.78 -22.13 -7.92
CA GLY A 282 7.85 -23.25 -7.76
C GLY A 282 6.45 -22.85 -7.31
N MET A 283 6.24 -21.60 -6.87
CA MET A 283 4.97 -21.15 -6.28
C MET A 283 3.76 -21.38 -7.21
N MET A 284 3.81 -20.85 -8.42
CA MET A 284 2.71 -20.97 -9.38
C MET A 284 2.55 -22.39 -9.91
N PRO A 285 3.61 -23.08 -10.38
CA PRO A 285 3.50 -24.48 -10.81
C PRO A 285 2.91 -25.40 -9.74
N ALA A 286 3.27 -25.22 -8.46
CA ALA A 286 2.74 -26.03 -7.38
C ALA A 286 1.24 -25.83 -7.16
N ALA A 287 0.75 -24.59 -7.23
CA ALA A 287 -0.67 -24.31 -7.09
C ALA A 287 -1.46 -24.72 -8.35
N GLU A 288 -0.92 -24.53 -9.56
CA GLU A 288 -1.55 -24.88 -10.83
C GLU A 288 -1.71 -26.40 -11.02
N ALA A 289 -0.86 -27.21 -10.40
CA ALA A 289 -0.89 -28.68 -10.51
C ALA A 289 -2.22 -29.32 -10.06
N PHE A 290 -3.07 -28.61 -9.32
CA PHE A 290 -4.37 -29.10 -8.84
C PHE A 290 -5.53 -28.86 -9.81
N TYR A 291 -5.29 -28.19 -10.95
CA TYR A 291 -6.32 -27.86 -11.92
C TYR A 291 -5.94 -28.32 -13.34
N PRO A 292 -6.93 -28.54 -14.22
CA PRO A 292 -6.70 -28.87 -15.62
C PRO A 292 -5.81 -27.86 -16.34
N ALA A 293 -5.12 -28.33 -17.38
CA ALA A 293 -4.17 -27.55 -18.18
C ALA A 293 -4.77 -26.34 -18.91
N ASP A 294 -6.09 -26.33 -19.11
CA ASP A 294 -6.91 -25.30 -19.73
C ASP A 294 -7.61 -24.38 -18.70
N SER A 295 -7.28 -24.52 -17.41
CA SER A 295 -7.78 -23.64 -16.37
C SER A 295 -7.41 -22.17 -16.63
N ILE A 296 -8.38 -21.28 -16.38
CA ILE A 296 -8.23 -19.82 -16.42
C ILE A 296 -7.18 -19.29 -15.43
N PHE A 297 -6.73 -20.10 -14.48
CA PHE A 297 -5.68 -19.80 -13.51
C PHE A 297 -4.27 -19.88 -14.12
N ARG A 298 -4.11 -20.54 -15.26
CA ARG A 298 -2.78 -20.86 -15.78
C ARG A 298 -2.06 -19.64 -16.36
N GLY A 299 -0.77 -19.51 -16.04
CA GLY A 299 0.12 -18.49 -16.63
C GLY A 299 0.09 -17.14 -15.93
N PHE A 300 -0.56 -17.05 -14.77
CA PHE A 300 -0.41 -15.90 -13.89
C PHE A 300 0.94 -15.92 -13.15
N ASP A 301 1.45 -14.75 -12.78
CA ASP A 301 2.71 -14.64 -12.05
C ASP A 301 2.55 -14.75 -10.52
N HIS A 302 1.31 -14.76 -10.01
CA HIS A 302 0.99 -14.76 -8.58
C HIS A 302 -0.47 -15.17 -8.28
N LEU A 303 -0.73 -15.53 -7.02
CA LEU A 303 -2.01 -16.08 -6.51
C LEU A 303 -3.05 -15.02 -6.12
N HIS A 304 -2.81 -13.74 -6.50
CA HIS A 304 -3.72 -12.61 -6.24
C HIS A 304 -4.13 -12.41 -4.76
N ALA A 305 -3.30 -12.87 -3.83
CA ALA A 305 -3.36 -12.55 -2.42
C ALA A 305 -1.97 -12.74 -1.82
N ASP A 306 -1.44 -11.74 -1.11
CA ASP A 306 -0.17 -11.87 -0.39
C ASP A 306 -0.19 -13.05 0.57
N LEU A 307 -1.29 -13.26 1.30
CA LEU A 307 -1.39 -14.39 2.23
C LEU A 307 -1.18 -15.73 1.50
N ALA A 308 -1.78 -15.90 0.32
CA ALA A 308 -1.61 -17.09 -0.52
C ALA A 308 -0.18 -17.17 -1.11
N ASN A 309 0.33 -16.06 -1.64
CA ASN A 309 1.69 -16.00 -2.19
C ASN A 309 2.73 -16.40 -1.15
N PHE A 310 2.71 -15.78 0.03
CA PHE A 310 3.69 -16.07 1.08
C PHE A 310 3.51 -17.47 1.66
N ALA A 311 2.28 -17.98 1.78
CA ALA A 311 2.03 -19.35 2.21
C ALA A 311 2.65 -20.37 1.23
N VAL A 312 2.40 -20.24 -0.07
CA VAL A 312 2.91 -21.21 -1.05
C VAL A 312 4.41 -21.01 -1.30
N LEU A 313 4.87 -19.76 -1.34
CA LEU A 313 6.28 -19.44 -1.55
C LEU A 313 7.16 -19.99 -0.43
N GLY A 314 6.77 -19.80 0.83
CA GLY A 314 7.66 -20.05 1.97
C GLY A 314 7.05 -20.79 3.14
N GLY A 315 5.83 -21.33 3.01
CA GLY A 315 5.14 -21.99 4.10
C GLY A 315 4.95 -21.07 5.31
N VAL A 316 5.12 -21.62 6.50
CA VAL A 316 5.10 -20.89 7.78
C VAL A 316 6.17 -19.80 7.82
N LEU A 317 7.36 -20.00 7.22
CA LEU A 317 8.38 -18.94 7.15
C LEU A 317 7.92 -17.76 6.29
N GLY A 318 7.27 -18.04 5.16
CA GLY A 318 6.68 -17.01 4.32
C GLY A 318 5.58 -16.26 5.06
N LEU A 319 4.68 -16.96 5.75
CA LEU A 319 3.63 -16.33 6.57
C LEU A 319 4.22 -15.49 7.71
N ALA A 320 5.28 -15.96 8.36
CA ALA A 320 6.01 -15.19 9.37
C ALA A 320 6.64 -13.92 8.78
N ALA A 321 7.18 -14.00 7.55
CA ALA A 321 7.69 -12.83 6.85
C ALA A 321 6.60 -11.82 6.52
N TYR A 322 5.44 -12.26 6.02
CA TYR A 322 4.29 -11.40 5.76
C TYR A 322 3.78 -10.74 7.06
N GLY A 323 3.68 -11.51 8.14
CA GLY A 323 3.35 -10.99 9.46
C GLY A 323 4.36 -9.94 9.95
N ALA A 324 5.65 -10.20 9.79
CA ALA A 324 6.71 -9.25 10.15
C ALA A 324 6.64 -7.96 9.32
N LEU A 325 6.37 -8.05 8.02
CA LEU A 325 6.10 -6.89 7.18
C LEU A 325 4.92 -6.09 7.74
N LEU A 326 3.77 -6.70 7.98
CA LEU A 326 2.59 -5.99 8.51
C LEU A 326 2.78 -5.41 9.91
N LEU A 327 3.60 -6.05 10.76
CA LEU A 327 3.91 -5.57 12.11
C LEU A 327 4.93 -4.43 12.13
N ALA A 328 5.84 -4.36 11.15
CA ALA A 328 6.88 -3.34 11.08
C ALA A 328 6.35 -1.89 11.22
N PRO A 329 5.31 -1.45 10.48
CA PRO A 329 4.78 -0.10 10.59
C PRO A 329 4.07 0.14 11.91
N ILE A 330 3.44 -0.89 12.52
CA ILE A 330 2.84 -0.78 13.85
C ILE A 330 3.92 -0.49 14.90
N LEU A 331 5.00 -1.29 14.90
CA LEU A 331 6.08 -1.15 15.88
C LEU A 331 6.87 0.14 15.68
N ALA A 332 7.12 0.54 14.42
CA ALA A 332 7.72 1.84 14.11
C ALA A 332 6.83 2.99 14.60
N MET A 333 5.52 2.93 14.36
CA MET A 333 4.55 3.92 14.82
C MET A 333 4.52 4.03 16.35
N LEU A 334 4.53 2.91 17.07
CA LEU A 334 4.52 2.90 18.53
C LEU A 334 5.81 3.47 19.15
N ALA A 335 6.92 3.43 18.41
CA ALA A 335 8.17 4.05 18.82
C ALA A 335 8.17 5.58 18.70
N VAL A 336 7.28 6.17 17.88
CA VAL A 336 7.12 7.64 17.75
C VAL A 336 6.47 8.21 19.01
N LYS A 337 6.95 9.36 19.48
CA LYS A 337 6.55 9.99 20.75
C LYS A 337 6.07 11.43 20.53
N GLY A 338 5.78 12.13 21.62
CA GLY A 338 5.49 13.57 21.58
C GLY A 338 4.43 14.02 20.57
N ALA A 339 4.75 15.10 19.85
CA ALA A 339 3.85 15.78 18.93
C ALA A 339 3.53 14.96 17.66
N ASN A 340 4.38 14.00 17.29
CA ASN A 340 4.25 13.25 16.05
C ASN A 340 3.40 11.97 16.18
N ARG A 341 2.91 11.61 17.37
CA ARG A 341 2.13 10.36 17.58
C ARG A 341 0.91 10.22 16.67
N ARG A 342 0.15 11.31 16.44
CA ARG A 342 -1.03 11.26 15.56
C ARG A 342 -0.65 11.06 14.10
N LEU A 343 0.47 11.65 13.68
CA LEU A 343 1.02 11.51 12.33
C LEU A 343 1.45 10.07 12.09
N ALA A 344 2.17 9.51 13.07
CA ALA A 344 2.57 8.11 13.04
C ALA A 344 1.36 7.16 13.04
N PHE A 345 0.29 7.48 13.78
CA PHE A 345 -0.95 6.71 13.73
C PHE A 345 -1.53 6.63 12.32
N VAL A 346 -1.58 7.76 11.61
CA VAL A 346 -2.06 7.79 10.22
C VAL A 346 -1.15 6.99 9.29
N VAL A 347 0.16 7.24 9.32
CA VAL A 347 1.12 6.59 8.41
C VAL A 347 1.21 5.09 8.70
N GLY A 348 1.38 4.72 9.97
CA GLY A 348 1.49 3.33 10.42
C GLY A 348 0.20 2.55 10.25
N GLY A 349 -0.95 3.15 10.59
CA GLY A 349 -2.27 2.55 10.36
C GLY A 349 -2.53 2.30 8.86
N THR A 350 -2.17 3.25 8.00
CA THR A 350 -2.32 3.09 6.54
C THR A 350 -1.38 2.02 6.00
N ALA A 351 -0.11 2.03 6.39
CA ALA A 351 0.88 1.05 5.96
C ALA A 351 0.59 -0.37 6.47
N SER A 352 -0.02 -0.51 7.65
CA SER A 352 -0.34 -1.83 8.24
C SER A 352 -1.70 -2.33 7.78
N LEU A 353 -2.78 -1.63 8.14
CA LEU A 353 -4.15 -2.07 7.86
C LEU A 353 -4.46 -2.00 6.36
N GLY A 354 -3.96 -0.96 5.67
CA GLY A 354 -4.14 -0.82 4.22
C GLY A 354 -3.49 -1.97 3.45
N TYR A 355 -2.23 -2.29 3.76
CA TYR A 355 -1.52 -3.42 3.11
C TYR A 355 -2.04 -4.79 3.55
N LEU A 356 -2.55 -4.93 4.78
CA LEU A 356 -3.23 -6.16 5.19
C LEU A 356 -4.47 -6.39 4.32
N VAL A 357 -5.40 -5.43 4.26
CA VAL A 357 -6.67 -5.63 3.54
C VAL A 357 -6.46 -5.71 2.03
N LEU A 358 -5.56 -4.89 1.47
CA LEU A 358 -5.18 -5.00 0.06
C LEU A 358 -4.48 -6.34 -0.21
N GLY A 359 -3.58 -6.77 0.67
CA GLY A 359 -2.85 -8.04 0.57
C GLY A 359 -3.74 -9.29 0.70
N LEU A 360 -4.89 -9.18 1.38
CA LEU A 360 -5.88 -10.26 1.41
C LEU A 360 -6.64 -10.42 0.08
N THR A 361 -6.64 -9.40 -0.77
CA THR A 361 -7.47 -9.35 -1.99
C THR A 361 -6.68 -9.17 -3.29
N ASN A 362 -5.38 -8.91 -3.18
CA ASN A 362 -4.41 -8.82 -4.25
C ASN A 362 -3.00 -9.05 -3.70
N SER A 363 -2.01 -9.19 -4.59
CA SER A 363 -0.61 -9.03 -4.19
C SER A 363 -0.30 -7.56 -3.90
N MET A 364 0.46 -7.28 -2.85
CA MET A 364 1.03 -5.95 -2.56
C MET A 364 2.55 -6.03 -2.50
N PHE A 365 3.08 -7.05 -1.83
CA PHE A 365 4.51 -7.33 -1.83
C PHE A 365 4.85 -8.22 -3.03
N GLY A 366 5.86 -7.84 -3.81
CA GLY A 366 6.15 -8.46 -5.12
C GLY A 366 5.69 -7.61 -6.30
N LEU A 367 4.75 -6.70 -6.08
CA LEU A 367 4.42 -5.66 -7.05
C LEU A 367 5.22 -4.41 -6.76
N LEU A 368 6.09 -4.04 -7.69
CA LEU A 368 7.10 -3.01 -7.48
C LEU A 368 6.51 -1.65 -7.03
N PRO A 369 5.47 -1.08 -7.69
CA PRO A 369 4.91 0.20 -7.24
C PRO A 369 4.37 0.17 -5.80
N GLN A 370 3.69 -0.93 -5.43
CA GLN A 370 3.13 -1.10 -4.08
C GLN A 370 4.24 -1.29 -3.04
N THR A 371 5.25 -2.10 -3.37
CA THR A 371 6.38 -2.39 -2.47
C THR A 371 7.25 -1.14 -2.25
N VAL A 372 7.46 -0.32 -3.29
CA VAL A 372 8.21 0.94 -3.16
C VAL A 372 7.42 1.98 -2.35
N LEU A 373 6.10 2.10 -2.56
CA LEU A 373 5.27 2.99 -1.73
C LEU A 373 5.32 2.57 -0.26
N TYR A 374 5.28 1.26 0.01
CA TYR A 374 5.42 0.71 1.35
C TYR A 374 6.77 1.12 2.00
N ALA A 375 7.87 0.99 1.25
CA ALA A 375 9.19 1.42 1.70
C ALA A 375 9.21 2.93 2.01
N ALA A 376 8.55 3.75 1.20
CA ALA A 376 8.43 5.19 1.44
C ALA A 376 7.63 5.50 2.72
N LEU A 377 6.56 4.75 3.02
CA LEU A 377 5.79 4.91 4.26
C LEU A 377 6.60 4.49 5.49
N MET A 378 7.30 3.36 5.43
CA MET A 378 8.22 2.93 6.49
C MET A 378 9.32 3.97 6.73
N GLY A 379 9.90 4.48 5.66
CA GLY A 379 10.90 5.54 5.72
C GLY A 379 10.37 6.82 6.37
N TRP A 380 9.11 7.17 6.08
CA TRP A 380 8.44 8.30 6.72
C TRP A 380 8.23 8.08 8.22
N LEU A 381 7.86 6.86 8.67
CA LEU A 381 7.78 6.53 10.09
C LEU A 381 9.12 6.68 10.80
N PHE A 382 10.22 6.23 10.19
CA PHE A 382 11.56 6.41 10.74
C PHE A 382 11.93 7.89 10.85
N LEU A 383 11.58 8.70 9.85
CA LEU A 383 11.78 10.15 9.88
C LEU A 383 10.97 10.84 11.00
N LEU A 384 9.73 10.39 11.25
CA LEU A 384 8.91 10.92 12.36
C LEU A 384 9.52 10.56 13.71
N ALA A 385 10.04 9.34 13.87
CA ALA A 385 10.72 8.91 15.10
C ALA A 385 11.99 9.72 15.39
N ASP A 386 12.79 10.05 14.36
CA ASP A 386 14.01 10.85 14.52
C ASP A 386 13.75 12.27 14.98
N ARG A 387 12.61 12.86 14.58
CA ARG A 387 12.25 14.24 14.95
C ARG A 387 11.78 14.37 16.40
N ASP A 388 11.41 13.28 17.04
CA ASP A 388 11.00 13.25 18.45
C ASP A 388 12.17 13.03 19.42
N GLU A 389 13.34 12.61 18.94
CA GLU A 389 14.51 12.48 19.81
C GLU A 389 15.00 13.88 20.23
N PRO A 390 15.09 14.19 21.54
CA PRO A 390 15.69 15.43 21.98
C PRO A 390 17.13 15.46 21.44
N LYS A 391 17.49 16.54 20.74
CA LYS A 391 18.86 16.76 20.27
C LYS A 391 19.77 16.61 21.49
N ARG A 392 20.54 15.53 21.56
CA ARG A 392 21.58 15.39 22.58
C ARG A 392 22.55 16.55 22.35
N ALA A 393 22.58 17.46 23.32
CA ALA A 393 23.42 18.67 23.29
C ALA A 393 24.91 18.30 23.30
#